data_AF-A0AAW8KJ86-F1
#
_entry.id   AF-A0AAW8KJ86-F1
#
_cell.length_a   1.000
_cell.length_b   1.000
_cell.length_c   1.000
_cell.angle_alpha   90.00
_cell.angle_beta   90.00
_cell.angle_gamma   90.00
#
_symmetry.space_group_name_H-M   'P 1'
#
loop_
_entity.id
_entity.type
_entity.pdbx_description
1 polymer ?
#
loop_
_entity_poly.entity_id
_entity_poly.type
_entity_poly.pdbx_seq_one_letter_code
_entity_poly.pdbx_strand_id
1 'polypeptide(L)' 'CLSTPLGAKLFVSSAVPKGTIIGLDRRYALEMVQAGGINVEYDKLIDCQMERAAVTSIAGFSKIFPDAVKVLA' A
#
# COMPACT_ATOMS: atom_id res chain seq x y z
N CYS A 1 6.53 17.68 -2.59
CA CYS A 1 6.08 17.27 -1.23
C CYS A 1 5.51 18.50 -0.55
N LEU A 2 4.22 18.53 -0.22
CA LEU A 2 3.65 19.60 0.61
C LEU A 2 4.04 19.30 2.08
N SER A 3 4.97 20.07 2.63
CA SER A 3 5.29 20.07 4.05
C SER A 3 4.41 21.09 4.75
N THR A 4 3.56 20.63 5.67
CA THR A 4 2.81 21.53 6.56
C THR A 4 3.75 22.22 7.56
N PRO A 5 3.35 23.35 8.16
CA PRO A 5 4.11 23.98 9.25
C PRO A 5 4.37 23.03 10.44
N LEU A 6 3.60 21.94 10.56
CA LEU A 6 3.77 20.88 11.56
C LEU A 6 4.79 19.80 11.16
N GLY A 7 5.49 19.93 10.02
CA GLY A 7 6.50 18.97 9.57
C GLY A 7 5.93 17.66 9.03
N ALA A 8 4.61 17.52 8.93
CA ALA A 8 3.95 16.34 8.38
C ALA A 8 4.03 16.32 6.85
N LYS A 9 4.30 15.14 6.29
CA LYS A 9 4.25 14.88 4.84
C LYS A 9 2.80 14.62 4.44
N LEU A 10 2.26 15.47 3.57
CA LEU A 10 0.93 15.28 3.00
C LEU A 10 0.99 14.41 1.75
N PHE A 11 0.07 13.46 1.67
CA PHE A 11 -0.20 12.64 0.49
C PHE A 11 -1.66 12.83 0.10
N VAL A 12 -1.91 13.25 -1.15
CA VAL A 12 -3.25 13.31 -1.70
C VAL A 12 -3.55 11.97 -2.34
N SER A 13 -4.61 11.31 -1.90
CA SER A 13 -5.04 10.01 -2.43
C SER A 13 -6.53 10.04 -2.73
N SER A 14 -6.91 9.55 -3.91
CA SER A 14 -8.31 9.37 -4.30
C SER A 14 -9.02 8.29 -3.49
N ALA A 15 -8.27 7.45 -2.77
CA ALA A 15 -8.82 6.43 -1.88
C ALA A 15 -9.38 7.02 -0.56
N VAL A 16 -9.06 8.28 -0.25
CA VAL A 16 -9.59 8.97 0.94
C VAL A 16 -10.86 9.73 0.54
N PRO A 17 -11.99 9.56 1.27
CA PRO A 17 -13.22 10.31 1.01
C PRO A 17 -13.01 11.83 1.06
N LYS A 18 -13.83 12.57 0.30
CA LYS A 18 -13.79 14.04 0.29
C LYS A 18 -14.05 14.61 1.68
N GLY A 19 -13.23 15.57 2.10
CA GLY A 19 -13.33 16.23 3.40
C GLY A 19 -12.69 15.44 4.55
N THR A 20 -12.11 14.27 4.30
CA THR A 20 -11.48 13.46 5.34
C THR A 20 -9.96 13.57 5.28
N ILE A 21 -9.33 13.71 6.45
CA ILE A 21 -7.88 13.66 6.63
C ILE A 21 -7.55 12.46 7.51
N ILE A 22 -6.60 11.64 7.08
CA ILE A 22 -6.10 10.50 7.86
C ILE A 22 -4.68 10.84 8.35
N GLY A 23 -4.53 10.95 9.67
CA GLY A 23 -3.24 11.05 10.34
C GLY A 23 -2.67 9.65 10.57
N LEU A 24 -1.46 9.40 10.07
CA LEU A 24 -0.73 8.15 10.25
C LEU A 24 0.66 8.47 10.80
N ASP A 25 1.04 7.86 11.93
CA ASP A 25 2.43 7.83 12.35
C ASP A 25 3.24 6.89 11.45
N ARG A 26 4.29 7.42 10.81
CA ARG A 26 5.19 6.66 9.94
C ARG A 26 5.86 5.47 10.64
N ARG A 27 6.08 5.54 11.95
CA ARG A 27 6.86 4.53 12.69
C ARG A 27 6.00 3.43 13.31
N TYR A 28 4.75 3.73 13.65
CA TYR A 28 3.95 2.87 14.52
C TYR A 28 2.51 2.66 14.05
N ALA A 29 2.04 3.34 13.00
CA ALA A 29 0.66 3.20 12.55
C ALA A 29 0.35 1.83 11.93
N LEU A 30 1.25 1.30 11.11
CA LEU A 30 0.98 0.13 10.29
C LEU A 30 2.16 -0.85 10.30
N GLU A 31 1.82 -2.13 10.39
CA GLU A 31 2.70 -3.24 10.01
C GLU A 31 2.40 -3.61 8.57
N MET A 32 3.44 -3.76 7.76
CA MET A 32 3.35 -4.35 6.44
C MET A 32 3.95 -5.75 6.51
N VAL A 33 3.13 -6.77 6.26
CA VAL A 33 3.59 -8.15 6.13
C VAL A 33 3.65 -8.46 4.64
N GLN A 34 4.83 -8.75 4.13
CA GLN A 34 5.01 -9.23 2.76
C GLN A 34 5.34 -10.71 2.80
N ALA A 35 4.53 -11.52 2.11
CA ALA A 35 4.74 -12.96 2.02
C ALA A 35 5.20 -13.31 0.60
N GLY A 36 6.45 -13.76 0.47
CA GLY A 36 7.06 -14.10 -0.82
C GLY A 36 7.58 -12.89 -1.60
N GLY A 37 8.56 -13.16 -2.47
CA GLY A 37 9.03 -12.19 -3.47
C GLY A 37 8.05 -12.05 -4.63
N ILE A 38 8.42 -11.26 -5.63
CA ILE A 38 7.68 -11.19 -6.90
C ILE A 38 7.81 -12.58 -7.56
N ASN A 39 6.75 -13.38 -7.52
CA ASN A 39 6.74 -14.66 -8.23
C ASN A 39 6.29 -14.38 -9.67
N VAL A 40 7.18 -14.64 -10.63
CA VAL A 40 6.90 -14.50 -12.06
C VAL A 40 6.88 -15.90 -12.65
N GLU A 41 5.67 -16.41 -12.87
CA GLU A 41 5.48 -17.70 -13.55
C GLU A 41 5.45 -17.47 -15.06
N TYR A 42 6.41 -18.10 -15.76
CA TYR A 42 6.47 -18.14 -17.22
C TYR A 42 6.08 -19.54 -17.68
N ASP A 43 4.94 -19.68 -18.34
CA ASP A 43 4.50 -20.94 -18.92
C ASP A 43 5.35 -21.24 -20.18
N LYS A 44 6.12 -22.34 -20.17
CA LYS A 44 6.97 -22.70 -21.31
C LYS A 44 6.32 -23.81 -22.14
N LEU A 45 5.60 -23.34 -23.17
CA LEU A 45 5.24 -23.96 -24.46
C LEU A 45 3.96 -24.84 -24.53
N ILE A 46 3.04 -24.50 -25.45
CA ILE A 46 2.74 -25.21 -26.73
C ILE A 46 1.79 -24.33 -27.60
N ASP A 47 2.23 -24.06 -28.84
CA ASP A 47 1.56 -23.47 -30.01
C ASP A 47 0.76 -22.15 -29.90
N CYS A 48 1.31 -21.12 -30.58
CA CYS A 48 0.67 -19.90 -31.12
C CYS A 48 -0.27 -19.05 -30.24
N GLN A 49 -0.42 -19.28 -28.93
CA GLN A 49 -1.38 -18.55 -28.09
C GLN A 49 -0.70 -17.86 -26.89
N MET A 50 -0.70 -16.53 -26.94
CA MET A 50 -0.44 -15.51 -25.89
C MET A 50 0.39 -15.94 -24.66
N GLU A 51 1.63 -15.41 -24.57
CA GLU A 51 2.42 -15.41 -23.32
C GLU A 51 1.63 -14.73 -22.19
N ARG A 52 1.11 -15.52 -21.25
CA ARG A 52 0.42 -15.00 -20.06
C ARG A 52 1.38 -14.99 -18.88
N ALA A 53 2.13 -13.90 -18.73
CA ALA A 53 2.91 -13.67 -17.52
C ALA A 53 1.98 -13.22 -16.37
N ALA A 54 1.95 -13.97 -15.27
CA ALA A 54 1.28 -13.56 -14.04
C ALA A 54 2.33 -13.10 -13.02
N VAL A 55 2.30 -11.82 -12.67
CA VAL A 55 3.12 -11.23 -11.62
C VAL A 55 2.27 -11.13 -10.36
N THR A 56 2.59 -11.92 -9.34
CA THR A 56 1.86 -11.89 -8.06
C THR A 56 2.77 -11.42 -6.93
N SER A 57 2.21 -10.65 -6.00
CA SER A 57 2.89 -10.21 -4.78
C SER A 57 1.85 -10.16 -3.67
N ILE A 58 2.14 -10.82 -2.54
CA ILE A 58 1.24 -10.87 -1.39
C ILE A 58 1.73 -9.87 -0.36
N ALA A 59 0.94 -8.83 -0.11
CA ALA A 59 1.17 -7.85 0.94
C ALA A 59 -0.10 -7.70 1.79
N GLY A 60 0.05 -7.81 3.11
CA GLY A 60 -0.97 -7.54 4.10
C GLY A 60 -0.58 -6.31 4.94
N PHE A 61 -1.58 -5.55 5.39
CA PHE A 61 -1.39 -4.41 6.27
C PHE A 61 -2.24 -4.56 7.52
N SER A 62 -1.67 -4.28 8.69
CA SER A 62 -2.39 -4.30 9.97
C SER A 62 -2.05 -3.05 10.80
N LYS A 63 -2.97 -2.61 11.66
CA LYS A 63 -2.72 -1.52 12.60
C LYS A 63 -2.04 -2.08 13.85
N ILE A 64 -0.80 -1.65 14.13
CA ILE A 64 -0.06 -2.10 15.32
C ILE A 64 -0.58 -1.34 16.55
N PHE A 65 -0.70 -0.02 16.42
CA PHE A 65 -1.20 0.85 17.48
C PHE A 65 -2.42 1.61 16.97
N PRO A 66 -3.63 1.36 17.52
CA PRO A 66 -4.84 2.03 17.06
C PRO A 66 -4.77 3.55 17.28
N ASP A 67 -4.10 4.00 18.35
CA ASP A 67 -3.92 5.41 18.68
C ASP A 67 -2.95 6.15 17.74
N ALA A 68 -2.11 5.41 16.99
CA ALA A 68 -1.20 5.97 15.99
C ALA A 68 -1.90 6.27 14.64
N VAL A 69 -3.20 6.00 14.55
CA VAL A 69 -4.05 6.30 13.39
C VAL A 69 -5.23 7.15 13.83
N LYS A 70 -5.36 8.37 13.28
CA LYS A 70 -6.50 9.25 13.55
C LYS A 70 -7.19 9.66 12.27
N VAL A 71 -8.51 9.52 12.24
CA VAL A 71 -9.35 10.10 11.20
C VAL A 71 -9.88 11.43 11.72
N LEU A 72 -9.67 12.48 10.94
CA LEU A 72 -10.20 13.81 11.15
C LEU A 72 -11.17 14.06 9.99
N ALA A 73 -12.46 14.08 10.29
CA ALA A 73 -13.53 14.34 9.34
C ALA A 73 -14.18 15.70 9.66
#